data_AF-A0A2N1PFR3-F1
#
_entry.id   AF-A0A2N1PFR3-F1
#
_cell.length_a   1.000
_cell.length_b   1.000
_cell.length_c   1.000
_cell.angle_alpha   90.00
_cell.angle_beta   90.00
_cell.angle_gamma   90.00
#
_symmetry.space_group_name_H-M   'P 1'
#
loop_
_entity.id
_entity.type
_entity.pdbx_description
1 polymer ?
#
loop_
_entity_poly.entity_id
_entity_poly.type
_entity_poly.pdbx_seq_one_letter_code
_entity_poly.pdbx_strand_id
1 'polypeptide(L)' 'MEKMSFEQAIQALEKTVKALENKDIALDEAVKLYNEGLKLSKLCYELLTES' A
#
# COMPACT_ATOMS: atom_id res chain seq x y z
N MET A 1 16.28 -0.48 12.37
CA MET A 1 15.00 -0.63 11.65
C MET A 1 15.34 -1.15 10.27
N GLU A 2 14.94 -2.38 9.94
CA GLU A 2 15.11 -2.89 8.58
C GLU A 2 14.31 -2.03 7.61
N LYS A 3 14.95 -1.60 6.51
CA LYS A 3 14.24 -0.98 5.40
C LYS A 3 13.37 -2.06 4.75
N MET A 4 12.11 -1.74 4.51
CA MET A 4 11.17 -2.65 3.85
C MET A 4 11.68 -2.95 2.43
N SER A 5 11.67 -4.22 2.03
CA SER A 5 12.06 -4.62 0.66
C SER A 5 10.97 -4.29 -0.36
N PHE A 6 11.31 -4.28 -1.64
CA PHE A 6 10.33 -4.10 -2.73
C PHE A 6 9.21 -5.14 -2.66
N GLU A 7 9.57 -6.42 -2.48
CA GLU A 7 8.62 -7.53 -2.36
C GLU A 7 7.66 -7.36 -1.17
N GLN A 8 8.16 -6.85 -0.05
CA GLN A 8 7.32 -6.53 1.10
C GLN A 8 6.39 -5.34 0.82
N ALA A 9 6.88 -4.31 0.13
CA ALA A 9 6.10 -3.12 -0.22
C ALA A 9 4.96 -3.43 -1.18
N ILE A 10 5.24 -4.22 -2.23
CA ILE A 10 4.22 -4.60 -3.20
C ILE A 10 3.17 -5.53 -2.59
N GLN A 11 3.56 -6.48 -1.73
CA GLN A 11 2.61 -7.34 -1.01
C GLN A 11 1.71 -6.54 -0.07
N ALA A 12 2.24 -5.52 0.62
CA ALA A 12 1.44 -4.65 1.47
C ALA A 12 0.45 -3.82 0.63
N LEU A 13 0.88 -3.33 -0.55
CA LEU A 13 0.02 -2.57 -1.46
C LEU A 13 -1.12 -3.44 -1.99
N GLU A 14 -0.84 -4.67 -2.43
CA GLU A 14 -1.85 -5.63 -2.89
C GLU A 14 -2.89 -5.93 -1.83
N LYS A 15 -2.47 -6.14 -0.57
CA LYS A 15 -3.39 -6.34 0.56
C LYS A 15 -4.28 -5.11 0.79
N THR A 16 -3.71 -3.91 0.69
CA THR A 16 -4.43 -2.65 0.86
C THR A 16 -5.49 -2.47 -0.23
N VAL A 17 -5.13 -2.72 -1.49
CA VAL A 17 -6.05 -2.67 -2.63
C VAL A 17 -7.18 -3.69 -2.45
N LYS A 18 -6.84 -4.93 -2.09
CA LYS A 18 -7.84 -5.98 -1.84
C LYS A 18 -8.81 -5.62 -0.71
N ALA A 19 -8.35 -4.93 0.33
CA ALA A 19 -9.21 -4.45 1.40
C ALA A 19 -10.13 -3.30 0.93
N LEU A 20 -9.64 -2.41 0.05
CA LEU A 20 -10.44 -1.35 -0.59
C LEU A 20 -11.51 -1.88 -1.56
N GLU A 21 -11.34 -3.07 -2.13
CA GLU A 21 -12.33 -3.73 -2.98
C GLU A 21 -13.55 -4.24 -2.19
N ASN A 22 -13.45 -4.32 -0.86
CA ASN A 22 -14.58 -4.71 -0.03
C ASN A 22 -15.67 -3.63 -0.07
N LYS A 23 -16.87 -4.00 -0.56
CA LYS A 23 -18.00 -3.08 -0.69
C LYS A 23 -18.63 -2.68 0.65
N ASP A 24 -18.36 -3.42 1.71
CA ASP A 24 -18.89 -3.16 3.05
C ASP A 24 -17.92 -2.34 3.93
N ILE A 25 -16.83 -1.83 3.35
CA ILE A 25 -15.86 -1.00 4.08
C ILE A 25 -16.47 0.34 4.52
N ALA A 26 -16.20 0.74 5.76
CA ALA A 26 -16.59 2.05 6.25
C ALA A 26 -15.81 3.16 5.53
N LEU A 27 -16.45 4.30 5.24
CA LEU A 27 -15.81 5.42 4.53
C LEU A 27 -14.49 5.87 5.18
N ASP A 28 -14.47 6.02 6.50
CA ASP A 28 -13.26 6.43 7.23
C ASP A 28 -12.12 5.42 7.09
N GLU A 29 -12.44 4.13 7.02
CA GLU A 29 -11.47 3.06 6.83
C GLU A 29 -10.97 3.05 5.39
N ALA A 30 -11.86 3.23 4.41
CA ALA A 30 -11.49 3.39 3.01
C ALA A 30 -10.54 4.58 2.79
N VAL A 31 -10.79 5.72 3.44
CA VAL A 31 -9.91 6.89 3.37
C VAL A 31 -8.53 6.59 3.97
N LYS A 32 -8.46 5.85 5.10
CA LYS A 32 -7.18 5.45 5.70
C LYS A 32 -6.40 4.52 4.77
N LEU A 33 -7.04 3.45 4.28
CA LEU A 33 -6.42 2.49 3.37
C LEU A 33 -6.00 3.15 2.05
N TYR A 34 -6.78 4.09 1.53
CA TYR A 34 -6.40 4.85 0.34
C TYR A 34 -5.10 5.63 0.55
N ASN A 35 -4.99 6.36 1.67
CA ASN A 35 -3.77 7.09 2.01
C ASN A 35 -2.57 6.16 2.24
N GLU A 36 -2.80 4.99 2.83
CA GLU A 36 -1.77 3.96 2.98
C GLU A 36 -1.33 3.41 1.61
N GLY A 37 -2.28 3.13 0.72
CA GLY A 37 -2.03 2.69 -0.64
C GLY A 37 -1.20 3.70 -1.45
N LEU A 38 -1.45 5.00 -1.29
CA LEU A 38 -0.64 6.05 -1.91
C LEU A 38 0.82 6.04 -1.40
N LYS A 39 1.03 5.86 -0.09
CA LYS A 39 2.36 5.77 0.50
C LYS A 39 3.11 4.53 0.00
N LEU A 40 2.43 3.39 -0.01
CA LEU A 40 2.99 2.12 -0.47
C LEU A 40 3.31 2.15 -1.97
N SER A 41 2.43 2.74 -2.79
CA SER A 41 2.66 2.93 -4.22
C SER A 41 3.91 3.80 -4.49
N LYS A 42 4.03 4.92 -3.77
CA LYS A 42 5.21 5.78 -3.84
C LYS A 42 6.49 5.03 -3.42
N LEU A 43 6.42 4.28 -2.32
CA LEU A 43 7.56 3.50 -1.84
C LEU A 43 7.96 2.40 -2.83
N CYS A 44 7.01 1.69 -3.44
CA CYS A 44 7.29 0.72 -4.49
C CYS A 44 8.04 1.36 -5.66
N TYR A 45 7.60 2.55 -6.09
CA TYR A 45 8.25 3.31 -7.15
C TYR A 45 9.68 3.71 -6.77
N GLU A 46 9.88 4.24 -5.56
CA GLU A 46 11.21 4.61 -5.03
C GLU A 46 12.16 3.39 -5.00
N LEU A 47 11.70 2.25 -4.50
CA LEU A 47 12.50 1.02 -4.44
C LEU A 47 12.89 0.48 -5.83
N LEU A 48 12.05 0.68 -6.85
CA LEU A 48 12.37 0.33 -8.24
C LEU A 48 13.32 1.33 -8.92
N THR A 49 13.28 2.61 -8.53
CA THR A 49 14.12 3.66 -9.12
C THR A 49 15.47 3.82 -8.43
N GLU A 50 15.60 3.39 -7.17
CA GLU A 50 16.88 3.31 -6.45
C GLU A 50 17.70 2.05 -6.80
N SER A 51 17.28 1.27 -7.81
CA SER A 51 17.96 0.05 -8.30
C SER A 51 19.07 0.35 -9.32
#